data_AF-A0A5C6UP06-F1
#
_entry.id   AF-A0A5C6UP06-F1
#
_cell.length_a   1.000
_cell.length_b   1.000
_cell.length_c   1.000
_cell.angle_alpha   90.00
_cell.angle_beta   90.00
_cell.angle_gamma   90.00
#
_symmetry.space_group_name_H-M   'P 1'
#
loop_
_entity.id
_entity.type
_entity.pdbx_description
1 polymer ?
#
loop_
_entity_poly.entity_id
_entity_poly.type
_entity_poly.pdbx_seq_one_letter_code
_entity_poly.pdbx_strand_id
1 'polypeptide(L)'
;MTYEILLMRVQRRSGIEDAGLLQELVHRVILELASGLSRESAEVVAERLPEPLASELRAAPSSQLKTRAASPPGITPTALYTSVGEALALDEGFAMEFSRVVCQVISESVGSERRTLLIARLGEDWRELFEPRKADFGHRPELAEEPGVADRTTRDALAEGRPGSAHPLSEGSAAQQDSIARDEEPHQGDRVATSRGKPARRTLAEGRPGSSRSINESGRHS
;
A
#
# COMPACT_ATOMS: atom_id res chain seq x y z
N MET A 1 -2.47 9.36 -20.89
CA MET A 1 -2.89 8.22 -20.04
C MET A 1 -4.28 8.51 -19.52
N THR A 2 -5.19 7.54 -19.47
CA THR A 2 -6.53 7.78 -18.90
C THR A 2 -6.50 7.75 -17.38
N TYR A 3 -7.58 8.21 -16.74
CA TYR A 3 -7.70 8.24 -15.28
C TYR A 3 -7.71 6.82 -14.70
N GLU A 4 -8.44 5.91 -15.34
CA GLU A 4 -8.55 4.51 -14.93
C GLU A 4 -7.20 3.79 -15.02
N ILE A 5 -6.40 4.07 -16.06
CA ILE A 5 -5.06 3.47 -16.21
C ILE A 5 -4.12 3.99 -15.11
N LEU A 6 -4.23 5.27 -14.74
CA LEU A 6 -3.45 5.83 -13.63
C LEU A 6 -3.80 5.11 -12.33
N LEU A 7 -5.10 5.06 -11.99
CA LEU A 7 -5.56 4.39 -10.76
C LEU A 7 -5.16 2.92 -10.74
N MET A 8 -5.33 2.18 -11.83
CA MET A 8 -4.90 0.80 -11.96
C MET A 8 -3.39 0.63 -11.71
N ARG A 9 -2.56 1.56 -12.22
CA ARG A 9 -1.10 1.53 -11.99
C ARG A 9 -0.74 1.80 -10.54
N VAL A 10 -1.40 2.76 -9.90
CA VAL A 10 -1.20 3.06 -8.47
C VAL A 10 -1.66 1.87 -7.63
N GLN A 11 -2.86 1.35 -7.87
CA GLN A 11 -3.44 0.16 -7.22
C GLN A 11 -2.46 -1.02 -7.25
N ARG A 12 -1.93 -1.35 -8.43
CA ARG A 12 -1.02 -2.49 -8.61
C ARG A 12 0.27 -2.35 -7.78
N ARG A 13 0.71 -1.12 -7.51
CA ARG A 13 1.96 -0.83 -6.79
C ARG A 13 1.75 -0.63 -5.29
N SER A 14 0.60 -0.09 -4.88
CA SER A 14 0.26 0.14 -3.48
C SER A 14 -0.41 -1.05 -2.82
N GLY A 15 -1.07 -1.92 -3.59
CA GLY A 15 -1.87 -3.04 -3.07
C GLY A 15 -3.21 -2.64 -2.45
N ILE A 16 -3.64 -1.38 -2.63
CA ILE A 16 -4.91 -0.88 -2.07
C ILE A 16 -6.08 -1.36 -2.96
N GLU A 17 -6.93 -2.20 -2.42
CA GLU A 17 -8.09 -2.76 -3.15
C GLU A 17 -9.31 -1.83 -3.16
N ASP A 18 -9.45 -0.98 -2.14
CA ASP A 18 -10.55 -0.01 -2.05
C ASP A 18 -10.37 1.13 -3.05
N ALA A 19 -11.22 1.15 -4.08
CA ALA A 19 -11.17 2.14 -5.14
C ALA A 19 -11.49 3.56 -4.67
N GLY A 20 -12.38 3.72 -3.68
CA GLY A 20 -12.74 5.04 -3.14
C GLY A 20 -11.60 5.64 -2.35
N LEU A 21 -10.99 4.85 -1.47
CA LEU A 21 -9.80 5.25 -0.71
C LEU A 21 -8.61 5.55 -1.64
N LEU A 22 -8.37 4.69 -2.64
CA LEU A 22 -7.31 4.88 -3.61
C LEU A 22 -7.46 6.21 -4.35
N GLN A 23 -8.67 6.52 -4.81
CA GLN A 23 -8.98 7.77 -5.48
C GLN A 23 -8.70 8.96 -4.55
N GLU A 24 -9.24 8.95 -3.33
CA GLU A 24 -9.04 10.02 -2.36
C GLU A 24 -7.55 10.27 -2.07
N LEU A 25 -6.78 9.21 -1.86
CA LEU A 25 -5.34 9.28 -1.63
C LEU A 25 -4.59 9.88 -2.83
N VAL A 26 -4.89 9.45 -4.06
CA VAL A 26 -4.26 9.98 -5.27
C VAL A 26 -4.54 11.47 -5.41
N HIS A 27 -5.80 11.90 -5.26
CA HIS A 27 -6.18 13.31 -5.33
C HIS A 27 -5.46 14.14 -4.27
N ARG A 28 -5.39 13.65 -3.02
CA ARG A 28 -4.67 14.35 -1.95
C ARG A 28 -3.19 14.52 -2.30
N VAL A 29 -2.51 13.47 -2.76
CA VAL A 29 -1.09 13.58 -3.16
C VAL A 29 -0.91 14.58 -4.29
N ILE A 30 -1.79 14.59 -5.29
CA ILE A 30 -1.72 15.56 -6.39
C ILE A 30 -1.90 16.99 -5.89
N LEU A 31 -2.85 17.22 -4.99
CA LEU A 31 -3.12 18.53 -4.41
C LEU A 31 -1.94 19.05 -3.59
N GLU A 32 -1.35 18.21 -2.73
CA GLU A 32 -0.17 18.58 -1.94
C GLU A 32 1.09 18.71 -2.81
N LEU A 33 1.21 17.95 -3.88
CA LEU A 33 2.29 18.14 -4.86
C LEU A 33 2.12 19.50 -5.55
N ALA A 34 0.90 19.83 -5.97
CA ALA A 34 0.59 21.06 -6.70
C ALA A 34 0.91 22.33 -5.90
N SER A 35 0.76 22.28 -4.57
CA SER A 35 1.12 23.41 -3.69
C SER A 35 2.63 23.66 -3.64
N GLY A 36 3.44 22.65 -3.94
CA GLY A 36 4.90 22.73 -3.99
C GLY A 36 5.50 23.05 -5.36
N LEU A 37 4.71 22.91 -6.44
CA LEU A 37 5.18 23.15 -7.80
C LEU A 37 5.05 24.63 -8.20
N SER A 38 6.05 25.13 -8.94
CA SER A 38 5.87 26.36 -9.71
C SER A 38 4.81 26.16 -10.79
N ARG A 39 4.13 27.23 -11.21
CA ARG A 39 3.09 27.17 -12.26
C ARG A 39 3.58 26.49 -13.54
N GLU A 40 4.80 26.80 -13.97
CA GLU A 40 5.42 26.19 -15.14
C GLU A 40 5.66 24.68 -14.97
N SER A 41 6.09 24.26 -13.77
CA SER A 41 6.30 22.83 -13.48
C SER A 41 4.98 22.08 -13.39
N ALA A 42 3.97 22.69 -12.77
CA ALA A 42 2.62 22.14 -12.70
C ALA A 42 2.03 21.93 -14.11
N GLU A 43 2.21 22.88 -15.04
CA GLU A 43 1.72 22.74 -16.41
C GLU A 43 2.40 21.57 -17.16
N VAL A 44 3.72 21.43 -17.03
CA VAL A 44 4.46 20.33 -17.66
C VAL A 44 3.95 18.96 -17.22
N VAL A 45 3.59 18.83 -15.94
CA VAL A 45 3.00 17.59 -15.39
C VAL A 45 1.54 17.45 -15.85
N ALA A 46 0.74 18.51 -15.76
CA ALA A 46 -0.67 18.52 -16.12
C ALA A 46 -0.92 18.10 -17.59
N GLU A 47 -0.05 18.50 -18.53
CA GLU A 47 -0.11 18.07 -19.94
C GLU A 47 -0.14 16.55 -20.15
N ARG A 48 0.33 15.76 -19.18
CA ARG A 48 0.47 14.30 -19.28
C ARG A 48 -0.44 13.55 -18.33
N LEU A 49 -1.14 14.26 -17.45
CA LEU A 49 -2.11 13.67 -16.53
C LEU A 49 -3.53 13.68 -17.11
N PRO A 50 -4.39 12.76 -16.64
CA PRO A 50 -5.82 12.80 -16.95
C PRO A 50 -6.50 14.04 -16.36
N GLU A 51 -7.58 14.51 -17.00
CA GLU A 51 -8.14 15.85 -16.73
C GLU A 51 -8.58 16.14 -15.28
N PRO A 52 -9.13 15.18 -14.50
CA PRO A 52 -9.43 15.47 -13.09
C PRO A 52 -8.19 15.93 -12.31
N LEU A 53 -7.03 15.29 -12.54
CA LEU A 53 -5.78 15.59 -11.85
C LEU A 53 -5.02 16.75 -12.49
N ALA A 54 -5.08 16.87 -13.82
CA ALA A 54 -4.47 17.98 -14.54
C ALA A 54 -5.12 19.32 -14.15
N SER A 55 -6.45 19.35 -14.05
CA SER A 55 -7.18 20.53 -13.60
C SER A 55 -6.83 20.93 -12.16
N GLU A 56 -6.66 19.97 -11.25
CA GLU A 56 -6.22 20.23 -9.86
C GLU A 56 -4.81 20.83 -9.80
N LEU A 57 -3.87 20.27 -10.54
CA LEU A 57 -2.50 20.80 -10.65
C LEU A 57 -2.48 22.25 -11.15
N ARG A 58 -3.33 22.58 -12.12
CA ARG A 58 -3.40 23.94 -12.69
C ARG A 58 -4.07 24.94 -11.73
N ALA A 59 -5.01 24.49 -10.89
CA ALA A 59 -5.75 25.35 -9.97
C ALA A 59 -4.98 25.71 -8.70
N ALA A 60 -4.14 24.80 -8.20
CA ALA A 60 -3.46 24.94 -6.89
C ALA A 60 -2.51 26.15 -6.74
N PRO A 61 -1.73 26.58 -7.75
CA PRO A 61 -0.79 27.70 -7.61
C PRO A 61 -1.46 29.03 -7.24
N SER A 62 -2.78 29.12 -7.42
CA SER A 62 -3.57 30.34 -7.19
C SER A 62 -4.23 30.39 -5.80
N SER A 63 -4.34 29.26 -5.09
CA SER A 63 -5.18 29.11 -3.90
C SER A 63 -4.40 29.23 -2.58
N GLN A 64 -3.23 28.60 -2.47
CA GLN A 64 -2.53 28.49 -1.18
C GLN A 64 -1.58 29.66 -0.86
N LEU A 65 -1.29 30.54 -1.83
CA LEU A 65 -0.47 31.74 -1.62
C LEU A 65 -1.10 32.77 -0.65
N LYS A 66 -2.36 32.58 -0.23
CA LYS A 66 -3.10 33.55 0.60
C LYS A 66 -3.25 33.18 2.08
N THR A 67 -2.95 31.96 2.51
CA THR A 67 -3.22 31.53 3.90
C THR A 67 -2.02 30.95 4.64
N ARG A 68 -0.92 30.59 3.98
CA ARG A 68 0.34 30.23 4.64
C ARG A 68 1.31 31.41 4.54
N ALA A 69 1.50 32.12 5.65
CA ALA A 69 2.47 33.19 5.76
C ALA A 69 3.85 32.70 5.29
N ALA A 70 4.40 33.37 4.27
CA ALA A 70 5.79 33.30 3.83
C ALA A 70 6.46 31.91 3.93
N SER A 71 6.11 30.96 3.05
CA SER A 71 6.94 29.76 2.89
C SER A 71 8.29 30.11 2.23
N PRO A 72 9.43 29.65 2.79
CA PRO A 72 10.75 29.70 2.15
C PRO A 72 10.82 28.68 0.98
N PRO A 73 11.95 28.56 0.25
CA PRO A 73 11.94 28.08 -1.15
C PRO A 73 11.63 26.58 -1.23
N GLY A 74 10.59 26.24 -1.99
CA GLY A 74 10.26 24.86 -2.35
C GLY A 74 9.70 24.01 -1.20
N ILE A 75 8.64 23.25 -1.47
CA ILE A 75 8.26 22.13 -0.60
C ILE A 75 9.39 21.09 -0.66
N THR A 76 9.76 20.54 0.50
CA THR A 76 10.65 19.37 0.54
C THR A 76 9.85 18.09 0.29
N PRO A 77 10.47 17.03 -0.22
CA PRO A 77 9.83 15.70 -0.31
C PRO A 77 9.18 15.27 1.00
N THR A 78 9.82 15.55 2.13
CA THR A 78 9.30 15.26 3.46
C THR A 78 8.04 16.04 3.78
N ALA A 79 8.02 17.34 3.49
CA ALA A 79 6.82 18.15 3.70
C ALA A 79 5.62 17.66 2.87
N LEU A 80 5.84 17.06 1.69
CA LEU A 80 4.78 16.45 0.90
C LEU A 80 4.11 15.30 1.65
N TYR A 81 4.86 14.25 2.02
CA TYR A 81 4.25 13.08 2.64
C TYR A 81 3.79 13.33 4.09
N THR A 82 4.41 14.26 4.82
CA THR A 82 3.88 14.73 6.11
C THR A 82 2.50 15.40 5.93
N SER A 83 2.35 16.29 4.94
CA SER A 83 1.07 16.95 4.67
C SER A 83 -0.02 15.96 4.24
N VAL A 84 0.34 14.96 3.42
CA VAL A 84 -0.58 13.87 3.03
C VAL A 84 -1.00 13.06 4.26
N GLY A 85 -0.05 12.70 5.13
CA GLY A 85 -0.31 11.94 6.35
C GLY A 85 -1.21 12.68 7.33
N GLU A 86 -0.92 13.95 7.60
CA GLU A 86 -1.73 14.82 8.46
C GLU A 86 -3.16 14.96 7.93
N ALA A 87 -3.30 15.17 6.63
CA ALA A 87 -4.57 15.54 6.04
C ALA A 87 -5.55 14.36 5.86
N LEU A 88 -5.05 13.13 5.95
CA LEU A 88 -5.84 11.90 5.89
C LEU A 88 -5.69 11.01 7.14
N ALA A 89 -5.03 11.53 8.19
CA ALA A 89 -4.75 10.82 9.43
C ALA A 89 -4.08 9.44 9.22
N LEU A 90 -3.09 9.39 8.31
CA LEU A 90 -2.36 8.17 7.96
C LEU A 90 -1.09 8.03 8.81
N ASP A 91 -0.61 6.79 8.93
CA ASP A 91 0.74 6.52 9.41
C ASP A 91 1.79 7.18 8.49
N GLU A 92 2.88 7.70 9.07
CA GLU A 92 3.92 8.41 8.34
C GLU A 92 4.59 7.52 7.28
N GLY A 93 4.89 6.26 7.62
CA GLY A 93 5.51 5.31 6.71
C GLY A 93 4.58 4.99 5.53
N PHE A 94 3.28 4.86 5.80
CA PHE A 94 2.29 4.66 4.74
C PHE A 94 2.17 5.89 3.82
N ALA A 95 2.08 7.10 4.40
CA ALA A 95 1.99 8.33 3.62
C ALA A 95 3.22 8.53 2.72
N MET A 96 4.41 8.23 3.25
CA MET A 96 5.68 8.27 2.50
C MET A 96 5.67 7.29 1.31
N GLU A 97 5.41 6.01 1.55
CA GLU A 97 5.42 4.99 0.50
C GLU A 97 4.34 5.25 -0.55
N PHE A 98 3.13 5.65 -0.13
CA PHE A 98 2.06 5.94 -1.06
C PHE A 98 2.36 7.16 -1.93
N SER A 99 2.87 8.25 -1.33
CA SER A 99 3.28 9.44 -2.07
C SER A 99 4.37 9.11 -3.09
N ARG A 100 5.32 8.25 -2.73
CA ARG A 100 6.37 7.75 -3.63
C ARG A 100 5.77 6.97 -4.81
N VAL A 101 4.84 6.05 -4.56
CA VAL A 101 4.16 5.28 -5.62
C VAL A 101 3.48 6.22 -6.62
N VAL A 102 2.73 7.22 -6.13
CA VAL A 102 2.04 8.18 -6.99
C VAL A 102 3.03 9.01 -7.80
N CYS A 103 4.08 9.56 -7.18
CA CYS A 103 5.12 10.33 -7.88
C CYS A 103 5.83 9.51 -8.97
N GLN A 104 6.06 8.22 -8.73
CA GLN A 104 6.64 7.31 -9.72
C GLN A 104 5.70 7.07 -10.91
N VAL A 105 4.39 6.89 -10.67
CA VAL A 105 3.41 6.73 -11.75
C VAL A 105 3.30 8.01 -12.59
N ILE A 106 3.35 9.18 -11.95
CA ILE A 106 3.40 10.48 -12.64
C ILE A 106 4.67 10.60 -13.48
N SER A 107 5.83 10.28 -12.90
CA SER A 107 7.14 10.27 -13.56
C SER A 107 7.15 9.45 -14.85
N GLU A 108 6.60 8.25 -14.81
CA GLU A 108 6.51 7.39 -15.99
C GLU A 108 5.59 7.97 -17.07
N SER A 109 4.58 8.73 -16.65
CA SER A 109 3.60 9.34 -17.55
C SER A 109 4.16 10.58 -18.24
N VAL A 110 5.04 11.34 -17.58
CA VAL A 110 5.70 12.52 -18.17
C VAL A 110 6.88 12.14 -19.06
N GLY A 111 7.51 10.98 -18.85
CA GLY A 111 8.65 10.50 -19.62
C GLY A 111 10.01 11.01 -19.09
N SER A 112 11.10 10.45 -19.59
CA SER A 112 12.45 10.67 -19.05
C SER A 112 12.94 12.11 -19.16
N GLU A 113 12.80 12.73 -20.33
CA GLU A 113 13.26 14.10 -20.59
C GLU A 113 12.55 15.12 -19.67
N ARG A 114 11.22 15.07 -19.61
CA ARG A 114 10.42 15.96 -18.76
C ARG A 114 10.62 15.69 -17.28
N ARG A 115 10.81 14.43 -16.88
CA ARG A 115 11.20 14.09 -15.51
C ARG A 115 12.52 14.77 -15.13
N THR A 116 13.55 14.68 -15.99
CA THR A 116 14.85 15.31 -15.70
C THR A 116 14.70 16.82 -15.52
N LEU A 117 13.89 17.47 -16.37
CA LEU A 117 13.58 18.91 -16.23
C LEU A 117 12.81 19.21 -14.93
N LEU A 118 11.84 18.37 -14.57
CA LEU A 118 11.06 18.51 -13.34
C LEU A 118 11.95 18.39 -12.10
N ILE A 119 12.80 17.36 -12.02
CA ILE A 119 13.73 17.16 -10.91
C ILE A 119 14.73 18.33 -10.83
N ALA A 120 15.28 18.78 -11.97
CA ALA A 120 16.19 19.92 -11.99
C ALA A 120 15.55 21.22 -11.47
N ARG A 121 14.23 21.38 -11.62
CA ARG A 121 13.49 22.54 -11.11
C ARG A 121 13.10 22.40 -9.64
N LEU A 122 12.79 21.19 -9.19
CA LEU A 122 12.38 20.92 -7.81
C LEU A 122 13.57 20.77 -6.85
N GLY A 123 14.73 20.38 -7.38
CA GLY A 123 15.93 20.08 -6.61
C GLY A 123 16.20 18.58 -6.52
N GLU A 124 17.44 18.26 -6.16
CA GLU A 124 17.96 16.88 -6.15
C GLU A 124 17.25 15.97 -5.15
N ASP A 125 16.72 16.52 -4.05
CA ASP A 125 16.00 15.74 -3.03
C ASP A 125 14.74 15.05 -3.59
N TRP A 126 14.16 15.60 -4.66
CA TRP A 126 12.99 15.04 -5.34
C TRP A 126 13.31 13.87 -6.27
N ARG A 127 14.59 13.64 -6.57
CA ARG A 127 15.02 12.59 -7.49
C ARG A 127 14.48 11.23 -7.07
N GLU A 128 14.58 10.89 -5.79
CA GLU A 128 14.15 9.58 -5.29
C GLU A 128 12.64 9.31 -5.47
N LEU A 129 11.80 10.34 -5.33
CA LEU A 129 10.35 10.23 -5.51
C LEU A 129 9.95 10.05 -6.98
N PHE A 130 10.66 10.69 -7.90
CA PHE A 130 10.34 10.65 -9.32
C PHE A 130 11.15 9.61 -10.10
N GLU A 131 12.24 9.06 -9.57
CA GLU A 131 12.97 8.01 -10.26
C GLU A 131 12.14 6.73 -10.30
N PRO A 132 11.84 6.18 -11.50
CA PRO A 132 11.14 4.91 -11.59
C PRO A 132 11.91 3.84 -10.83
N ARG A 133 11.23 3.06 -9.97
CA ARG A 133 11.85 1.87 -9.40
C ARG A 133 12.35 1.03 -10.58
N LYS A 134 13.65 0.68 -10.57
CA LYS A 134 14.12 -0.42 -11.40
C LYS A 134 13.22 -1.59 -11.05
N ALA A 135 12.65 -2.23 -12.06
CA ALA A 135 11.96 -3.47 -11.82
C ALA A 135 13.00 -4.40 -11.20
N ASP A 136 12.92 -4.57 -9.88
CA ASP A 136 13.55 -5.69 -9.21
C ASP A 136 12.76 -6.90 -9.68
N PHE A 137 13.07 -7.34 -10.90
CA PHE A 137 13.04 -8.74 -11.21
C PHE A 137 14.11 -9.34 -10.29
N GLY A 138 13.80 -9.46 -9.00
CA GLY A 138 14.56 -10.31 -8.11
C GLY A 138 14.77 -11.64 -8.81
N HIS A 139 15.88 -12.33 -8.52
CA HIS A 139 16.07 -13.67 -9.04
C HIS A 139 14.75 -14.43 -8.90
N ARG A 140 14.17 -14.84 -10.04
CA ARG A 140 13.04 -15.76 -10.05
C ARG A 140 13.46 -16.85 -9.06
N PRO A 141 12.70 -17.10 -7.97
CA PRO A 141 13.01 -18.20 -7.08
C PRO A 141 13.22 -19.41 -7.97
N GLU A 142 14.40 -20.04 -7.91
CA GLU A 142 14.61 -21.28 -8.65
C GLU A 142 13.42 -22.17 -8.31
N LEU A 143 12.65 -22.50 -9.35
CA LEU A 143 11.58 -23.48 -9.20
C LEU A 143 12.25 -24.69 -8.57
N ALA A 144 11.77 -25.09 -7.38
CA ALA A 144 12.26 -26.30 -6.75
C ALA A 144 12.30 -27.39 -7.82
N GLU A 145 13.47 -28.01 -8.02
CA GLU A 145 13.61 -29.10 -8.96
C GLU A 145 12.50 -30.10 -8.67
N GLU A 146 11.64 -30.37 -9.66
CA GLU A 146 10.69 -31.47 -9.52
C GLU A 146 11.49 -32.71 -9.13
N PRO A 147 11.08 -33.46 -8.07
CA PRO A 147 11.77 -34.67 -7.69
C PRO A 147 11.89 -35.53 -8.94
N GLY A 148 13.15 -35.77 -9.35
CA GLY A 148 13.47 -36.36 -10.63
C GLY A 148 12.63 -37.62 -10.85
N VAL A 149 12.03 -37.71 -12.03
CA VAL A 149 11.51 -38.97 -12.57
C VAL A 149 12.70 -39.90 -12.78
N ALA A 150 13.16 -40.50 -11.69
CA ALA A 150 13.99 -41.69 -11.72
C ALA A 150 13.07 -42.87 -12.07
N ASP A 151 12.71 -42.96 -13.35
CA ASP A 151 12.85 -44.18 -14.14
C ASP A 151 12.45 -43.89 -15.60
N ARG A 152 13.44 -43.50 -16.42
CA ARG A 152 13.29 -43.35 -17.88
C ARG A 152 13.86 -44.56 -18.62
N THR A 153 13.66 -45.77 -18.11
CA THR A 153 13.92 -46.98 -18.88
C THR A 153 12.66 -47.83 -19.02
N THR A 154 11.78 -47.40 -19.95
CA THR A 154 10.84 -48.25 -20.71
C THR A 154 10.02 -47.36 -21.65
N ARG A 155 10.71 -46.69 -22.58
CA ARG A 155 10.06 -46.27 -23.83
C ARG A 155 10.11 -47.47 -24.75
N ASP A 156 9.01 -48.21 -24.82
CA ASP A 156 8.54 -48.97 -25.99
C ASP A 156 7.43 -49.91 -25.51
N ALA A 157 6.17 -49.47 -25.63
CA ALA A 157 4.97 -50.32 -25.80
C ALA A 157 3.68 -49.52 -25.51
N LEU A 158 3.34 -48.53 -26.34
CA LEU A 158 1.98 -47.95 -26.37
C LEU A 158 1.42 -47.93 -27.80
N ALA A 159 1.71 -48.97 -28.57
CA ALA A 159 1.12 -49.20 -29.87
C ALA A 159 0.78 -50.68 -29.99
N GLU A 160 -0.31 -51.12 -29.33
CA GLU A 160 -1.06 -52.33 -29.70
C GLU A 160 -2.35 -52.38 -28.88
N GLY A 161 -3.32 -51.54 -29.27
CA GLY A 161 -4.70 -51.77 -28.90
C GLY A 161 -5.21 -53.03 -29.60
N ARG A 162 -5.55 -54.07 -28.85
CA ARG A 162 -6.46 -55.13 -29.28
C ARG A 162 -7.72 -55.12 -28.41
N PRO A 163 -8.92 -55.06 -29.00
CA PRO A 163 -10.16 -55.11 -28.27
C PRO A 163 -10.49 -56.56 -27.89
N GLY A 164 -10.85 -56.77 -26.62
CA GLY A 164 -11.36 -58.05 -26.14
C GLY A 164 -10.49 -58.70 -25.07
N SER A 165 -10.63 -58.26 -23.82
CA SER A 165 -10.31 -59.09 -22.66
C SER A 165 -11.48 -59.08 -21.68
N ALA A 166 -11.83 -60.29 -21.27
CA ALA A 166 -13.14 -60.69 -20.81
C ALA A 166 -13.20 -60.82 -19.29
N HIS A 167 -13.12 -59.70 -18.55
CA HIS A 167 -13.40 -59.72 -17.11
C HIS A 167 -14.22 -58.49 -16.68
N PRO A 168 -15.47 -58.70 -16.23
CA PRO A 168 -16.40 -57.62 -15.88
C PRO A 168 -15.99 -56.95 -14.56
N LEU A 169 -16.34 -55.67 -14.44
CA LEU A 169 -16.25 -54.90 -13.19
C LEU A 169 -17.24 -55.50 -12.18
N SER A 170 -16.73 -56.30 -11.24
CA SER A 170 -17.45 -56.70 -10.05
C SER A 170 -16.93 -55.92 -8.85
N GLU A 171 -17.78 -55.00 -8.40
CA GLU A 171 -18.16 -54.75 -7.01
C GLU A 171 -17.19 -55.24 -5.92
N GLY A 172 -16.61 -54.29 -5.20
CA GLY A 172 -15.82 -54.53 -3.99
C GLY A 172 -15.81 -53.29 -3.10
N SER A 173 -16.80 -53.21 -2.23
CA SER A 173 -16.93 -52.24 -1.13
C SER A 173 -15.74 -52.34 -0.17
N ALA A 174 -15.01 -51.23 0.01
CA ALA A 174 -14.35 -50.89 1.26
C ALA A 174 -14.36 -49.36 1.43
N ALA A 175 -14.93 -48.93 2.55
CA ALA A 175 -15.28 -47.56 2.87
C ALA A 175 -14.06 -46.60 2.87
N GLN A 176 -14.18 -45.49 2.15
CA GLN A 176 -13.37 -44.29 2.38
C GLN A 176 -13.77 -43.68 3.74
N GLN A 177 -13.05 -44.05 4.79
CA GLN A 177 -13.17 -43.45 6.11
C GLN A 177 -12.27 -42.22 6.22
N ASP A 178 -12.66 -41.09 5.62
CA ASP A 178 -12.27 -39.73 6.06
C ASP A 178 -12.89 -38.66 5.13
N SER A 179 -14.22 -38.66 5.03
CA SER A 179 -14.96 -37.61 4.34
C SER A 179 -15.53 -36.63 5.38
N ILE A 180 -14.86 -35.48 5.53
CA ILE A 180 -15.21 -34.35 6.42
C ILE A 180 -16.34 -33.50 5.81
N ALA A 181 -17.31 -34.15 5.19
CA ALA A 181 -18.36 -33.50 4.41
C ALA A 181 -19.77 -33.84 4.91
N ARG A 182 -19.93 -34.08 6.22
CA ARG A 182 -21.22 -34.09 6.93
C ARG A 182 -21.00 -33.80 8.41
N ASP A 183 -20.84 -32.54 8.76
CA ASP A 183 -21.16 -32.06 10.11
C ASP A 183 -22.30 -31.05 10.01
N GLU A 184 -23.43 -31.37 10.63
CA GLU A 184 -24.65 -30.54 10.66
C GLU A 184 -24.64 -29.52 11.82
N GLU A 185 -23.56 -29.39 12.59
CA GLU A 185 -23.43 -28.37 13.66
C GLU A 185 -21.97 -27.90 13.87
N PRO A 186 -21.46 -26.89 13.14
CA PRO A 186 -20.07 -26.44 13.26
C PRO A 186 -19.78 -25.56 14.50
N HIS A 187 -20.67 -25.52 15.51
CA HIS A 187 -20.62 -24.52 16.60
C HIS A 187 -20.80 -25.08 18.02
N GLN A 188 -20.58 -26.37 18.27
CA GLN A 188 -20.71 -26.98 19.61
C GLN A 188 -19.37 -27.55 20.11
N GLY A 189 -18.73 -26.79 21.03
CA GLY A 189 -17.56 -27.19 21.85
C GLY A 189 -16.21 -26.75 21.28
N ASP A 190 -15.34 -25.96 21.92
CA ASP A 190 -15.23 -25.55 23.32
C ASP A 190 -14.77 -24.09 23.43
N ARG A 191 -15.47 -23.32 24.27
CA ARG A 191 -14.99 -22.03 24.77
C ARG A 191 -13.89 -22.28 25.80
N VAL A 192 -12.62 -22.27 25.35
CA VAL A 192 -11.48 -22.24 26.26
C VAL A 192 -11.29 -20.81 26.77
N ALA A 193 -12.02 -20.49 27.84
CA ALA A 193 -11.72 -19.36 28.70
C ALA A 193 -10.66 -19.79 29.73
N THR A 194 -9.40 -19.35 29.56
CA THR A 194 -8.41 -19.36 30.65
C THR A 194 -8.10 -17.92 31.05
N SER A 195 -8.98 -17.36 31.87
CA SER A 195 -8.63 -16.29 32.79
C SER A 195 -7.87 -16.88 33.99
N ARG A 196 -6.61 -16.48 34.20
CA ARG A 196 -5.99 -16.15 35.52
C ARG A 196 -4.46 -16.10 35.41
N GLY A 197 -3.92 -14.89 35.61
CA GLY A 197 -2.50 -14.65 35.87
C GLY A 197 -2.21 -13.15 35.97
N LYS A 198 -2.47 -12.55 37.14
CA LYS A 198 -2.21 -11.13 37.42
C LYS A 198 -0.72 -10.80 37.19
N PRO A 199 -0.38 -9.64 36.60
CA PRO A 199 0.99 -9.14 36.63
C PRO A 199 1.35 -8.76 38.07
N ALA A 200 2.42 -9.35 38.59
CA ALA A 200 3.00 -8.95 39.86
C ALA A 200 3.55 -7.52 39.73
N ARG A 201 2.87 -6.57 40.37
CA ARG A 201 3.41 -5.26 40.69
C ARG A 201 4.54 -5.45 41.71
N ARG A 202 5.78 -5.14 41.33
CA ARG A 202 6.84 -4.78 42.26
C ARG A 202 7.24 -3.33 42.00
N THR A 203 6.73 -2.48 42.87
CA THR A 203 7.10 -1.10 43.12
C THR A 203 8.46 -1.03 43.83
N LEU A 204 9.39 -0.27 43.27
CA LEU A 204 10.58 0.25 43.95
C LEU A 204 10.76 1.71 43.54
N ALA A 205 9.97 2.58 44.13
CA ALA A 205 10.25 4.01 44.27
C ALA A 205 9.29 4.53 45.35
N GLU A 206 9.74 4.45 46.59
CA GLU A 206 9.21 5.24 47.70
C GLU A 206 9.47 6.72 47.39
N GLY A 207 8.48 7.60 47.55
CA GLY A 207 8.73 9.03 47.29
C GLY A 207 7.54 9.99 47.32
N ARG A 208 6.79 10.00 48.43
CA ARG A 208 5.92 11.08 48.98
C ARG A 208 4.74 11.68 48.17
N PRO A 209 3.53 11.76 48.79
CA PRO A 209 2.38 12.47 48.24
C PRO A 209 2.29 13.93 48.74
N GLY A 210 1.90 14.84 47.84
CA GLY A 210 1.47 16.22 48.12
C GLY A 210 1.20 16.90 46.77
N SER A 211 0.14 17.68 46.53
CA SER A 211 -0.86 18.28 47.41
C SER A 211 -2.18 18.39 46.61
N SER A 212 -3.30 18.16 47.28
CA SER A 212 -4.63 18.51 46.80
C SER A 212 -4.89 19.99 47.09
N ARG A 213 -4.87 20.83 46.05
CA ARG A 213 -5.58 22.13 46.08
C ARG A 213 -6.35 22.35 44.79
N SER A 214 -7.60 22.74 45.02
CA SER A 214 -8.69 22.87 44.08
C SER A 214 -8.62 24.15 43.28
N ILE A 215 -9.11 24.05 42.06
CA ILE A 215 -9.58 25.13 41.19
C ILE A 215 -10.76 25.81 41.89
N ASN A 216 -10.50 26.90 42.62
CA ASN A 216 -11.45 27.97 42.90
C ASN A 216 -10.75 29.06 43.72
N GLU A 217 -10.23 30.09 43.05
CA GLU A 217 -10.16 31.41 43.67
C GLU A 217 -10.36 32.48 42.60
N SER A 218 -11.59 33.00 42.59
CA SER A 218 -12.02 34.15 41.81
C SER A 218 -11.35 35.40 42.39
N GLY A 219 -10.36 35.95 41.68
CA GLY A 219 -9.79 37.26 42.01
C GLY A 219 -10.84 38.35 41.87
N ARG A 220 -11.38 38.82 43.00
CA ARG A 220 -12.18 40.04 43.13
C ARG A 220 -11.79 40.76 44.43
N HIS A 221 -11.66 42.09 44.30
CA HIS A 221 -11.52 43.12 45.36
C HIS A 221 -10.11 43.20 45.99
N SER A 222 -9.45 44.37 46.10
CA SER A 222 -9.75 45.78 45.78
C SER A 222 -8.43 46.51 45.57
#